data_AF-C0D3C3-F1
#
_entry.id   AF-C0D3C3-F1
#
_cell.length_a   1.000
_cell.length_b   1.000
_cell.length_c   1.000
_cell.angle_alpha   90.00
_cell.angle_beta   90.00
_cell.angle_gamma   90.00
#
_symmetry.space_group_name_H-M   'P 1'
#
loop_
_entity.id
_entity.type
_entity.pdbx_description
1 polymer ?
#
loop_
_entity_poly.entity_id
_entity_poly.type
_entity_poly.pdbx_seq_one_letter_code
_entity_poly.pdbx_strand_id
1 'polypeptide(L)'
;MTILAAAALAASLTVGGCGSKSPEAGGKFGGEKGLTVAPSTEAETEAETEPELDEETMDLIKYNVYIELNNDILEVLNNIDYYFVVVGDGEEFALLPDTGLTYGYRIVGLNTETLDMALELADMEPSYGEMDAMVKEMADPLRKLMESFSEISSMHGAYADNQYAKPKELHPVI
;
A
#
# COMPACT_ATOMS: atom_id res chain seq x y z
N MET A 1 50.22 -13.39 0.52
CA MET A 1 50.46 -13.52 -0.93
C MET A 1 50.43 -15.00 -1.29
N THR A 2 49.28 -15.50 -1.73
CA THR A 2 49.11 -16.76 -2.50
C THR A 2 47.78 -16.64 -3.24
N ILE A 3 47.77 -17.14 -4.48
CA ILE A 3 46.96 -16.71 -5.62
C ILE A 3 45.82 -17.71 -5.92
N LEU A 4 44.68 -17.14 -6.36
CA LEU A 4 43.57 -17.64 -7.20
C LEU A 4 43.29 -19.15 -7.36
N ALA A 5 41.99 -19.51 -7.34
CA ALA A 5 41.28 -20.07 -8.52
C ALA A 5 39.75 -20.05 -8.33
N ALA A 6 39.03 -19.78 -9.42
CA ALA A 6 37.59 -19.58 -9.52
C ALA A 6 36.87 -20.78 -10.22
N ALA A 7 35.54 -20.65 -10.34
CA ALA A 7 34.58 -21.39 -11.19
C ALA A 7 33.94 -22.65 -10.55
N ALA A 8 32.67 -23.03 -10.78
CA ALA A 8 31.71 -22.64 -11.81
C ALA A 8 30.24 -22.91 -11.39
N LEU A 9 29.34 -22.25 -12.12
CA LEU A 9 27.88 -22.29 -12.17
C LEU A 9 27.30 -23.66 -12.60
N ALA A 10 26.12 -24.05 -12.09
CA ALA A 10 25.06 -24.72 -12.87
C ALA A 10 23.75 -24.84 -12.05
N ALA A 11 22.73 -24.08 -12.45
CA ALA A 11 21.33 -24.30 -12.07
C ALA A 11 20.52 -24.62 -13.34
N SER A 12 19.76 -25.72 -13.31
CA SER A 12 18.70 -25.98 -14.29
C SER A 12 17.64 -26.90 -13.69
N LEU A 13 16.52 -26.31 -13.24
CA LEU A 13 15.27 -27.02 -13.02
C LEU A 13 14.23 -26.40 -13.96
N THR A 14 13.92 -27.10 -15.05
CA THR A 14 12.80 -26.77 -15.92
C THR A 14 11.55 -27.49 -15.40
N VAL A 15 10.59 -26.73 -14.86
CA VAL A 15 9.21 -27.21 -14.63
C VAL A 15 8.35 -26.70 -15.78
N GLY A 16 7.58 -27.62 -16.37
CA GLY A 16 6.84 -27.44 -17.60
C GLY A 16 5.63 -26.51 -17.50
N GLY A 17 5.30 -25.92 -18.65
CA GLY A 17 4.10 -25.13 -18.87
C GLY A 17 3.44 -25.47 -20.20
N CYS A 18 2.19 -25.03 -20.31
CA CYS A 18 1.24 -25.11 -21.43
C CYS A 18 0.39 -26.39 -21.48
N GLY A 19 -0.94 -26.36 -21.46
CA GLY A 19 -1.91 -25.27 -21.51
C GLY A 19 -3.28 -25.90 -21.78
N SER A 20 -4.28 -25.57 -20.96
CA SER A 20 -5.66 -26.04 -21.11
C SER A 20 -6.39 -25.22 -22.17
N LYS A 21 -7.12 -25.93 -23.04
CA LYS A 21 -7.95 -25.43 -24.14
C LYS A 21 -9.11 -24.56 -23.65
N SER A 22 -9.32 -23.39 -24.29
CA SER A 22 -10.61 -22.71 -24.32
C SER A 22 -11.49 -23.28 -25.44
N PRO A 23 -12.79 -23.51 -25.22
CA PRO A 23 -13.74 -23.74 -26.29
C PRO A 23 -14.41 -22.42 -26.73
N GLU A 24 -14.42 -22.21 -28.05
CA GLU A 24 -15.26 -21.23 -28.73
C GLU A 24 -16.75 -21.63 -28.67
N ALA A 25 -17.63 -20.68 -28.38
CA ALA A 25 -19.06 -20.70 -28.73
C ALA A 25 -19.24 -19.62 -29.83
N GLY A 26 -19.69 -19.93 -31.05
CA GLY A 26 -21.08 -20.25 -31.39
C GLY A 26 -21.95 -18.98 -31.30
N GLY A 27 -22.63 -18.45 -32.30
CA GLY A 27 -22.96 -18.85 -33.66
C GLY A 27 -23.78 -17.72 -34.32
N LYS A 28 -23.79 -17.68 -35.65
CA LYS A 28 -24.66 -16.80 -36.47
C LYS A 28 -26.12 -17.21 -36.33
N PHE A 29 -27.03 -16.24 -36.22
CA PHE A 29 -28.36 -16.29 -36.84
C PHE A 29 -28.83 -14.88 -37.21
N GLY A 30 -29.21 -14.71 -38.48
CA GLY A 30 -29.78 -13.47 -39.02
C GLY A 30 -31.31 -13.46 -38.95
N GLY A 31 -31.89 -12.31 -39.30
CA GLY A 31 -33.33 -12.16 -39.51
C GLY A 31 -33.79 -10.71 -39.42
N GLU A 32 -33.93 -10.05 -40.57
CA GLU A 32 -34.46 -8.70 -40.76
C GLU A 32 -35.94 -8.57 -40.35
N LYS A 33 -36.34 -7.41 -39.79
CA LYS A 33 -37.39 -6.50 -40.29
C LYS A 33 -37.90 -5.55 -39.20
N GLY A 34 -38.11 -4.30 -39.58
CA GLY A 34 -39.14 -3.45 -38.95
C GLY A 34 -38.66 -2.10 -38.46
N LEU A 35 -38.52 -1.15 -39.38
CA LEU A 35 -38.35 0.27 -39.09
C LEU A 35 -39.70 0.84 -38.62
N THR A 36 -39.81 1.26 -37.36
CA THR A 36 -40.80 2.23 -36.90
C THR A 36 -40.13 3.17 -35.91
N VAL A 37 -39.78 4.37 -36.37
CA VAL A 37 -39.30 5.47 -35.52
C VAL A 37 -40.51 6.05 -34.79
N ALA A 38 -40.65 5.70 -33.51
CA ALA A 38 -41.49 6.42 -32.56
C ALA A 38 -40.74 7.70 -32.12
N PRO A 39 -41.44 8.80 -31.81
CA PRO A 39 -40.79 10.02 -31.36
C PRO A 39 -40.11 9.74 -30.01
N SER A 40 -38.82 10.05 -29.96
CA SER A 40 -38.02 10.02 -28.73
C SER A 40 -38.60 11.06 -27.78
N THR A 41 -39.35 10.62 -26.78
CA THR A 41 -39.47 11.37 -25.53
C THR A 41 -38.05 11.52 -25.00
N GLU A 42 -37.56 12.74 -24.87
CA GLU A 42 -36.35 13.03 -24.11
C GLU A 42 -36.57 12.48 -22.70
N ALA A 43 -35.94 11.35 -22.41
CA ALA A 43 -35.80 10.89 -21.05
C ALA A 43 -34.90 11.91 -20.37
N GLU A 44 -35.49 12.74 -19.50
CA GLU A 44 -34.74 13.39 -18.44
C GLU A 44 -34.02 12.28 -17.69
N THR A 45 -32.71 12.16 -17.91
CA THR A 45 -31.84 11.39 -17.03
C THR A 45 -31.88 12.08 -15.68
N GLU A 46 -32.78 11.62 -14.80
CA GLU A 46 -32.63 11.86 -13.36
C GLU A 46 -31.20 11.45 -13.02
N ALA A 47 -30.42 12.41 -12.52
CA ALA A 47 -29.14 12.10 -11.93
C ALA A 47 -29.45 11.15 -10.76
N GLU A 48 -29.13 9.87 -10.92
CA GLU A 48 -29.16 8.89 -9.83
C GLU A 48 -28.27 9.46 -8.73
N THR A 49 -28.91 9.97 -7.68
CA THR A 49 -28.23 10.35 -6.45
C THR A 49 -27.80 9.03 -5.82
N GLU A 50 -26.50 8.86 -5.59
CA GLU A 50 -26.04 7.68 -4.85
C GLU A 50 -26.80 7.63 -3.52
N PRO A 51 -27.32 6.45 -3.13
CA PRO A 51 -28.08 6.34 -1.90
C PRO A 51 -27.18 6.70 -0.72
N GLU A 52 -27.59 7.70 0.06
CA GLU A 52 -26.93 8.00 1.33
C GLU A 52 -26.99 6.75 2.21
N LEU A 53 -25.83 6.39 2.77
CA LEU A 53 -25.72 5.28 3.72
C LEU A 53 -26.43 5.65 5.02
N ASP A 54 -27.12 4.69 5.63
CA ASP A 54 -27.74 4.90 6.94
C ASP A 54 -26.70 5.01 8.05
N GLU A 55 -27.09 5.62 9.18
CA GLU A 55 -26.20 5.91 10.31
C GLU A 55 -25.54 4.66 10.90
N GLU A 56 -26.27 3.53 11.00
CA GLU A 56 -25.74 2.27 11.53
C GLU A 56 -24.68 1.67 10.58
N THR A 57 -24.95 1.72 9.27
CA THR A 57 -23.99 1.30 8.25
C THR A 57 -22.73 2.18 8.27
N MET A 58 -22.88 3.50 8.39
CA MET A 58 -21.74 4.43 8.47
C MET A 58 -20.92 4.23 9.74
N ASP A 59 -21.56 4.03 10.88
CA ASP A 59 -20.90 3.72 12.16
C ASP A 59 -20.03 2.47 12.03
N LEU A 60 -20.56 1.39 11.45
CA LEU A 60 -19.82 0.15 11.23
C LEU A 60 -18.63 0.32 10.29
N ILE A 61 -18.77 1.10 9.21
CA ILE A 61 -17.67 1.41 8.28
C ILE A 61 -16.57 2.17 9.02
N LYS A 62 -16.93 3.25 9.71
CA LYS A 62 -15.99 4.09 10.45
C LYS A 62 -15.25 3.31 11.54
N TYR A 63 -15.97 2.49 12.30
CA TYR A 63 -15.37 1.59 13.29
C TYR A 63 -14.32 0.67 12.66
N ASN A 64 -14.66 -0.03 11.58
CA ASN A 64 -13.76 -1.00 10.96
C ASN A 64 -12.52 -0.33 10.37
N VAL A 65 -12.67 0.81 9.69
CA VAL A 65 -11.53 1.56 9.15
C VAL A 65 -10.61 2.05 10.27
N TYR A 66 -11.13 2.48 11.42
CA TYR A 66 -10.29 2.90 12.54
C TYR A 66 -9.54 1.74 13.18
N ILE A 67 -10.14 0.54 13.23
CA ILE A 67 -9.45 -0.68 13.65
C ILE A 67 -8.35 -1.08 12.67
N GLU A 68 -8.61 -0.99 11.36
CA GLU A 68 -7.59 -1.25 10.34
C GLU A 68 -6.43 -0.24 10.46
N LEU A 69 -6.72 1.06 10.61
CA LEU A 69 -5.70 2.07 10.81
C LEU A 69 -4.87 1.80 12.07
N ASN A 70 -5.49 1.36 13.16
CA ASN A 70 -4.76 0.98 14.37
C ASN A 70 -3.79 -0.18 14.10
N ASN A 71 -4.18 -1.17 13.30
CA ASN A 71 -3.29 -2.27 12.94
C ASN A 71 -2.11 -1.78 12.08
N ASP A 72 -2.36 -0.86 11.16
CA ASP A 72 -1.29 -0.24 10.36
C ASP A 72 -0.33 0.58 11.25
N ILE A 73 -0.85 1.31 12.23
CA ILE A 73 -0.03 2.04 13.22
C ILE A 73 0.88 1.08 14.00
N LEU A 74 0.36 -0.08 14.42
CA LEU A 74 1.19 -1.09 15.11
C LEU A 74 2.33 -1.60 14.21
N GLU A 75 2.09 -1.75 12.91
CA GLU A 75 3.14 -2.16 11.98
C GLU A 75 4.16 -1.03 11.72
N VAL A 76 3.74 0.24 11.70
CA VAL A 76 4.65 1.39 11.70
C VAL A 76 5.55 1.38 12.95
N LEU A 77 4.99 1.11 14.13
CA LEU A 77 5.78 1.01 15.37
C LEU A 77 6.78 -0.16 15.32
N ASN A 78 6.39 -1.31 14.78
CA ASN A 78 7.31 -2.42 14.55
C ASN A 78 8.46 -2.03 13.60
N ASN A 79 8.15 -1.29 12.53
CA ASN A 79 9.15 -0.79 11.58
C ASN A 79 10.15 0.17 12.24
N ILE A 80 9.69 1.05 13.13
CA ILE A 80 10.54 1.94 13.93
C ILE A 80 11.51 1.11 14.79
N ASP A 81 10.99 0.11 15.51
CA ASP A 81 11.82 -0.77 16.34
C ASP A 81 12.89 -1.48 15.49
N TYR A 82 12.51 -2.03 14.33
CA TYR A 82 13.45 -2.69 13.43
C TYR A 82 14.48 -1.74 12.82
N TYR A 83 14.10 -0.50 12.54
CA TYR A 83 15.00 0.52 12.04
C TYR A 83 16.14 0.78 13.02
N PHE A 84 15.82 1.01 14.29
CA PHE A 84 16.81 1.31 15.33
C PHE A 84 17.58 0.09 15.85
N VAL A 85 17.21 -1.12 15.43
CA VAL A 85 18.08 -2.32 15.58
C VAL A 85 19.29 -2.27 14.64
N VAL A 86 19.22 -1.48 13.55
CA VAL A 86 20.26 -1.41 12.51
C VAL A 86 20.88 -0.01 12.39
N VAL A 87 20.13 1.04 12.70
CA VAL A 87 20.53 2.45 12.57
C VAL A 87 20.64 3.09 13.96
N GLY A 88 21.61 3.98 14.17
CA GLY A 88 21.72 4.75 15.40
C GLY A 88 20.62 5.81 15.56
N ASP A 89 20.39 6.26 16.78
CA ASP A 89 19.39 7.27 17.18
C ASP A 89 19.93 8.72 17.16
N GLY A 90 21.10 8.94 16.56
CA GLY A 90 21.69 10.26 16.41
C GLY A 90 20.98 11.11 15.35
N GLU A 91 21.35 12.39 15.21
CA GLU A 91 20.78 13.27 14.16
C GLU A 91 21.24 12.87 12.74
N GLU A 92 22.44 12.31 12.63
CA GLU A 92 23.02 11.89 11.36
C GLU A 92 22.86 10.37 11.18
N PHE A 93 22.42 9.98 9.99
CA PHE A 93 22.29 8.57 9.63
C PHE A 93 23.62 7.82 9.79
N ALA A 94 23.62 6.82 10.65
CA ALA A 94 24.74 5.91 10.85
C ALA A 94 24.23 4.50 11.09
N LEU A 95 24.82 3.51 10.40
CA LEU A 95 24.58 2.10 10.72
C LEU A 95 25.28 1.75 12.03
N LEU A 96 24.59 0.98 12.87
CA LEU A 96 25.19 0.39 14.06
C LEU A 96 26.25 -0.65 13.66
N PRO A 97 27.42 -0.64 14.30
CA PRO A 97 28.44 -1.66 14.04
C PRO A 97 28.02 -3.02 14.61
N ASP A 98 28.56 -4.09 14.03
CA ASP A 98 28.50 -5.46 14.57
C ASP A 98 27.10 -6.05 14.82
N THR A 99 26.05 -5.50 14.20
CA THR A 99 24.68 -6.06 14.29
C THR A 99 24.53 -7.37 13.52
N GLY A 100 25.32 -7.56 12.46
CA GLY A 100 25.15 -8.67 11.51
C GLY A 100 23.90 -8.54 10.63
N LEU A 101 23.24 -7.38 10.65
CA LEU A 101 22.01 -7.09 9.94
C LEU A 101 22.23 -6.05 8.85
N THR A 102 21.39 -6.07 7.83
CA THR A 102 21.42 -5.11 6.72
C THR A 102 20.36 -4.05 6.90
N TYR A 103 20.59 -2.86 6.34
CA TYR A 103 19.56 -1.82 6.25
C TYR A 103 18.26 -2.36 5.62
N GLY A 104 17.11 -1.93 6.14
CA GLY A 104 15.81 -2.49 5.78
C GLY A 104 15.47 -3.82 6.47
N TYR A 105 16.23 -4.25 7.49
CA TYR A 105 15.97 -5.48 8.22
C TYR A 105 14.52 -5.51 8.72
N ARG A 106 13.72 -6.48 8.23
CA ARG A 106 12.32 -6.70 8.61
C ARG A 106 11.37 -5.51 8.43
N ILE A 107 11.81 -4.44 7.77
CA ILE A 107 10.93 -3.32 7.45
C ILE A 107 9.95 -3.78 6.36
N VAL A 108 8.66 -3.57 6.62
CA VAL A 108 7.57 -3.86 5.68
C VAL A 108 6.97 -2.53 5.20
N GLY A 109 6.82 -2.37 3.89
CA GLY A 109 6.15 -1.22 3.32
C GLY A 109 4.64 -1.25 3.54
N LEU A 110 4.06 -0.11 3.91
CA LEU A 110 2.62 0.10 4.03
C LEU A 110 2.16 1.16 3.02
N ASN A 111 0.93 1.02 2.50
CA ASN A 111 0.30 2.07 1.71
C ASN A 111 -0.45 3.05 2.63
N THR A 112 -0.94 4.17 2.10
CA THR A 112 -1.65 5.18 2.90
C THR A 112 -3.17 5.10 2.79
N GLU A 113 -3.70 4.08 2.11
CA GLU A 113 -5.12 4.03 1.73
C GLU A 113 -6.04 4.01 2.96
N THR A 114 -5.72 3.21 3.98
CA THR A 114 -6.48 3.16 5.24
C THR A 114 -6.47 4.50 5.96
N LEU A 115 -5.33 5.20 5.95
CA LEU A 115 -5.20 6.52 6.55
C LEU A 115 -6.03 7.56 5.80
N ASP A 116 -6.00 7.53 4.47
CA ASP A 116 -6.80 8.41 3.61
C ASP A 116 -8.30 8.22 3.88
N MET A 117 -8.77 6.98 3.93
CA MET A 117 -10.16 6.66 4.30
C MET A 117 -10.50 7.14 5.72
N ALA A 118 -9.60 6.94 6.68
CA ALA A 118 -9.84 7.36 8.06
C ALA A 118 -9.94 8.88 8.21
N LEU A 119 -9.14 9.66 7.47
CA LEU A 119 -9.24 11.13 7.44
C LEU A 119 -10.60 11.57 6.92
N GLU A 120 -11.04 10.99 5.81
CA GLU A 120 -12.33 11.32 5.21
C GLU A 120 -13.48 11.02 6.18
N LEU A 121 -13.46 9.85 6.81
CA LEU A 121 -14.48 9.43 7.78
C LEU A 121 -14.44 10.24 9.09
N ALA A 122 -13.31 10.85 9.44
CA ALA A 122 -13.17 11.68 10.64
C ALA A 122 -13.98 12.99 10.56
N ASP A 123 -14.47 13.38 9.38
CA ASP A 123 -15.40 14.51 9.18
C ASP A 123 -16.86 14.07 8.98
N MET A 124 -17.14 12.76 9.03
CA MET A 124 -18.47 12.18 8.82
C MET A 124 -19.13 11.75 10.14
N GLU A 125 -20.47 11.75 10.15
CA GLU A 125 -21.27 11.20 11.24
C GLU A 125 -21.34 9.65 11.18
N PRO A 126 -21.49 8.97 12.33
CA PRO A 126 -21.51 9.55 13.68
C PRO A 126 -20.13 10.03 14.12
N SER A 127 -20.09 11.12 14.88
CA SER A 127 -18.84 11.61 15.48
C SER A 127 -18.31 10.64 16.54
N TYR A 128 -17.02 10.29 16.45
CA TYR A 128 -16.30 9.55 17.48
C TYR A 128 -15.53 10.49 18.44
N GLY A 129 -15.83 11.79 18.38
CA GLY A 129 -15.29 12.79 19.30
C GLY A 129 -13.77 12.91 19.22
N GLU A 130 -13.09 12.63 20.34
CA GLU A 130 -11.63 12.75 20.45
C GLU A 130 -10.88 11.83 19.48
N MET A 131 -11.46 10.68 19.09
CA MET A 131 -10.81 9.77 18.15
C MET A 131 -10.71 10.37 16.75
N ASP A 132 -11.75 11.07 16.28
CA ASP A 132 -11.74 11.80 14.99
C ASP A 132 -10.66 12.88 15.00
N ALA A 133 -10.53 13.61 16.12
CA ALA A 133 -9.52 14.64 16.27
C ALA A 133 -8.10 14.06 16.25
N MET A 134 -7.87 12.93 16.93
CA MET A 134 -6.57 12.24 16.93
C MET A 134 -6.19 11.76 15.53
N VAL A 135 -7.12 11.18 14.76
CA VAL A 135 -6.86 10.77 13.36
C VAL A 135 -6.35 11.93 12.52
N LYS A 136 -6.98 13.11 12.65
CA LYS A 136 -6.57 14.32 11.93
C LYS A 136 -5.21 14.84 12.40
N GLU A 137 -4.94 14.80 13.71
CA GLU A 137 -3.66 15.26 14.28
C GLU A 137 -2.49 14.37 13.83
N MET A 138 -2.69 13.05 13.82
CA MET A 138 -1.62 12.09 13.48
C MET A 138 -1.43 11.87 11.97
N ALA A 139 -2.36 12.34 11.14
CA ALA A 139 -2.38 12.15 9.69
C ALA A 139 -1.04 12.41 9.00
N ASP A 140 -0.55 13.65 9.11
CA ASP A 140 0.68 14.08 8.45
C ASP A 140 1.93 13.34 8.94
N PRO A 141 2.20 13.22 10.25
CA PRO A 141 3.37 12.49 10.71
C PRO A 141 3.29 10.99 10.38
N LEU A 142 2.12 10.35 10.53
CA LEU A 142 1.95 8.93 10.22
C LEU A 142 2.17 8.65 8.73
N ARG A 143 1.62 9.48 7.84
CA ARG A 143 1.84 9.36 6.39
C ARG A 143 3.32 9.37 6.03
N LYS A 144 4.07 10.33 6.57
CA LYS A 144 5.51 10.46 6.31
C LYS A 144 6.27 9.21 6.74
N LEU A 145 5.91 8.61 7.88
CA LEU A 145 6.50 7.36 8.34
C LEU A 145 6.14 6.19 7.40
N MET A 146 4.87 6.02 7.05
CA MET A 146 4.40 4.95 6.14
C MET A 146 5.11 5.03 4.78
N GLU A 147 5.17 6.22 4.18
CA GLU A 147 5.87 6.46 2.92
C GLU A 147 7.39 6.20 3.03
N SER A 148 8.01 6.64 4.13
CA SER A 148 9.44 6.40 4.36
C SER A 148 9.76 4.91 4.48
N PHE A 149 8.96 4.14 5.22
CA PHE A 149 9.16 2.70 5.33
C PHE A 149 8.82 1.95 4.04
N SER A 150 7.84 2.42 3.28
CA SER A 150 7.55 1.90 1.93
C SER A 150 8.72 2.10 0.97
N GLU A 151 9.34 3.28 0.98
CA GLU A 151 10.55 3.58 0.21
C GLU A 151 11.70 2.64 0.63
N ILE A 152 11.95 2.48 1.93
CA ILE A 152 12.98 1.55 2.45
C ILE A 152 12.71 0.11 1.98
N SER A 153 11.47 -0.35 2.11
CA SER A 153 11.06 -1.70 1.69
C SER A 153 11.25 -1.89 0.19
N SER A 154 11.01 -0.87 -0.65
CA SER A 154 11.13 -0.99 -2.10
C SER A 154 12.59 -1.16 -2.59
N MET A 155 13.57 -0.72 -1.79
CA MET A 155 14.97 -0.60 -2.20
C MET A 155 15.84 -1.85 -1.92
N HIS A 156 15.25 -3.02 -1.63
CA HIS A 156 15.94 -4.23 -1.16
C HIS A 156 17.37 -4.44 -1.73
N GLY A 157 18.38 -4.19 -0.90
CA GLY A 157 19.81 -4.42 -1.20
C GLY A 157 20.51 -3.33 -2.02
N ALA A 158 19.80 -2.35 -2.59
CA ALA A 158 20.38 -1.33 -3.48
C ALA A 158 20.96 -0.09 -2.76
N TYR A 159 20.76 0.03 -1.43
CA TYR A 159 21.12 1.22 -0.66
C TYR A 159 22.64 1.48 -0.58
N ALA A 160 23.46 0.42 -0.67
CA ALA A 160 24.91 0.57 -0.61
C ALA A 160 25.48 1.19 -1.90
N ASP A 161 24.82 0.97 -3.05
CA ASP A 161 25.32 1.37 -4.37
C ASP A 161 25.40 2.89 -4.53
N ASN A 162 24.60 3.65 -3.78
CA ASN A 162 24.57 5.11 -3.78
C ASN A 162 25.00 5.74 -2.43
N GLN A 163 25.83 5.04 -1.65
CA GLN A 163 26.32 5.51 -0.34
C GLN A 163 25.19 5.89 0.63
N TYR A 164 24.08 5.16 0.60
CA TYR A 164 22.93 5.38 1.46
C TYR A 164 22.31 6.78 1.32
N ALA A 165 22.30 7.34 0.10
CA ALA A 165 21.79 8.70 -0.15
C ALA A 165 20.32 8.85 0.26
N LYS A 166 19.44 7.92 -0.15
CA LYS A 166 18.02 7.94 0.25
C LYS A 166 17.82 7.63 1.75
N PRO A 167 18.47 6.62 2.35
CA PRO A 167 18.43 6.42 3.81
C PRO A 167 18.78 7.68 4.63
N LYS A 168 19.78 8.46 4.21
CA LYS A 168 20.14 9.73 4.86
C LYS A 168 19.05 10.80 4.76
N GLU A 169 18.30 10.83 3.65
CA GLU A 169 17.16 11.73 3.46
C GLU A 169 15.98 11.35 4.35
N LEU A 170 15.75 10.05 4.55
CA LEU A 170 14.61 9.53 5.33
C LEU A 170 14.86 9.55 6.84
N HIS A 171 16.11 9.46 7.29
CA HIS A 171 16.44 9.36 8.72
C HIS A 171 15.86 10.48 9.60
N PRO A 172 15.86 11.77 9.21
CA PRO A 172 15.26 12.82 10.05
C PRO A 172 13.73 12.75 10.19
N VAL A 173 13.07 11.90 9.38
CA VAL A 173 11.63 11.65 9.45
C VAL A 173 11.31 10.52 10.44
N ILE A 174 12.22 9.55 10.57
CA ILE A 174 12.07 8.29 11.31
C ILE A 174 12.65 8.44 12.71
#